data_AF-A0A8W8NAN7-F1
#
_entry.id   AF-A0A8W8NAN7-F1
#
_cell.length_a   1.000
_cell.length_b   1.000
_cell.length_c   1.000
_cell.angle_alpha   90.00
_cell.angle_beta   90.00
_cell.angle_gamma   90.00
#
_symmetry.space_group_name_H-M   'P 1'
#
loop_
_entity.id
_entity.type
_entity.pdbx_description
1 polymer ?
#
loop_
_entity_poly.entity_id
_entity_poly.type
_entity_poly.pdbx_seq_one_letter_code
_entity_poly.pdbx_strand_id
1 'polypeptide(L)'
;RLQHLKPLSLGFYHLYIQLEKAQAKQKIKFLRTAYEDAVKEFGSSNPGIWIDYIRLESEHPDGNAESAAQIHFRALRRLEGEANEKFVTQHTLLQTGHIN
;
A
#
# COMPACT_ATOMS: atom_id res chain seq x y z
N ARG A 1 -16.26 7.42 14.99
CA ARG A 1 -15.69 7.82 13.67
C ARG A 1 -14.22 7.39 13.65
N LEU A 2 -13.89 6.28 12.99
CA LEU A 2 -12.54 5.67 12.98
C LEU A 2 -11.47 6.51 12.26
N GLN A 3 -11.90 7.52 11.51
CA GLN A 3 -11.11 8.46 10.68
C GLN A 3 -10.13 9.40 11.43
N HIS A 4 -10.01 9.30 12.77
CA HIS A 4 -9.05 10.08 13.57
C HIS A 4 -8.08 9.21 14.39
N LEU A 5 -8.19 7.89 14.31
CA LEU A 5 -7.28 6.99 15.02
C LEU A 5 -6.10 6.69 14.11
N LYS A 6 -4.89 7.07 14.53
CA LYS A 6 -3.66 6.51 13.94
C LYS A 6 -3.75 4.99 14.09
N PRO A 7 -3.81 4.22 12.99
CA PRO A 7 -3.84 2.77 13.09
C PRO A 7 -2.49 2.32 13.66
N LEU A 8 -2.43 2.10 14.97
CA LEU A 8 -1.21 1.72 15.70
C LEU A 8 -0.71 0.31 15.35
N SER A 9 -1.33 -0.38 14.39
CA SER A 9 -1.00 -1.76 14.03
C SER A 9 -1.42 -2.09 12.61
N LEU A 10 -0.59 -2.89 11.93
CA LEU A 10 -0.85 -3.47 10.60
C LEU A 10 -2.24 -4.12 10.47
N GLY A 11 -2.70 -4.82 11.52
CA GLY A 11 -4.04 -5.42 11.53
C GLY A 11 -5.18 -4.38 11.46
N PHE A 12 -4.97 -3.19 12.02
CA PHE A 12 -5.96 -2.11 11.97
C PHE A 12 -6.01 -1.46 10.59
N TYR A 13 -4.86 -1.35 9.91
CA TYR A 13 -4.81 -0.97 8.49
C TYR A 13 -5.59 -1.96 7.63
N HIS A 14 -5.34 -3.26 7.81
CA HIS A 14 -6.03 -4.30 7.05
C HIS A 14 -7.54 -4.23 7.24
N LEU A 15 -8.01 -4.07 8.48
CA LEU A 15 -9.43 -3.93 8.80
C LEU A 15 -10.03 -2.63 8.23
N TYR A 16 -9.29 -1.52 8.30
CA TYR A 16 -9.70 -0.24 7.71
C TYR A 16 -9.84 -0.32 6.19
N ILE A 17 -8.87 -0.93 5.50
CA ILE A 17 -8.90 -1.12 4.04
C ILE A 17 -10.10 -1.99 3.65
N GLN A 18 -10.37 -3.08 4.36
CA GLN A 18 -11.52 -3.94 4.12
C GLN A 18 -12.85 -3.20 4.31
N LEU A 19 -12.97 -2.42 5.40
CA LEU A 19 -14.16 -1.61 5.68
C LEU A 19 -14.37 -0.49 4.64
N GLU A 20 -13.30 0.17 4.21
CA GLU A 20 -13.36 1.20 3.19
C GLU A 20 -13.73 0.60 1.83
N LYS A 21 -13.14 -0.54 1.44
CA LYS A 21 -13.53 -1.30 0.23
C LYS A 21 -15.01 -1.70 0.25
N ALA A 22 -15.57 -1.97 1.43
CA ALA A 22 -16.99 -2.29 1.60
C ALA A 22 -17.92 -1.05 1.54
N GLN A 23 -17.39 0.18 1.57
CA GLN A 23 -18.20 1.40 1.45
C GLN A 23 -18.53 1.71 -0.02
N ALA A 24 -19.75 2.20 -0.27
CA ALA A 24 -20.18 2.66 -1.59
C ALA A 24 -19.45 3.93 -2.09
N LYS A 25 -18.80 4.68 -1.18
CA LYS A 25 -17.94 5.83 -1.50
C LYS A 25 -16.57 5.60 -0.87
N GLN A 26 -15.77 4.74 -1.49
CA GLN A 26 -14.37 4.54 -1.09
C GLN A 26 -13.62 5.87 -1.19
N LYS A 27 -13.15 6.40 -0.06
CA LYS A 27 -12.37 7.64 -0.07
C LYS A 27 -10.88 7.35 -0.10
N ILE A 28 -10.34 7.25 -1.31
CA ILE A 28 -8.91 6.96 -1.54
C ILE A 28 -7.96 7.88 -0.76
N LYS A 29 -8.36 9.13 -0.49
CA LYS A 29 -7.56 10.07 0.33
C LYS A 29 -7.22 9.52 1.71
N PHE A 30 -8.17 8.85 2.39
CA PHE A 30 -7.91 8.29 3.71
C PHE A 30 -7.03 7.04 3.63
N LEU A 31 -7.24 6.20 2.61
CA LEU A 31 -6.39 5.04 2.35
C LEU A 31 -4.96 5.45 2.04
N ARG A 32 -4.76 6.47 1.20
CA ARG A 32 -3.44 7.05 0.91
C ARG A 32 -2.74 7.52 2.18
N THR A 33 -3.39 8.35 3.00
CA THR A 33 -2.80 8.81 4.26
C THR A 33 -2.45 7.63 5.17
N ALA A 34 -3.33 6.64 5.24
CA ALA A 34 -3.11 5.44 6.02
C ALA A 34 -1.85 4.68 5.55
N TYR A 35 -1.75 4.37 4.26
CA TYR A 35 -0.56 3.73 3.69
C TYR A 35 0.70 4.59 3.82
N GLU A 36 0.61 5.92 3.71
CA GLU A 36 1.75 6.81 3.88
C GLU A 36 2.33 6.77 5.29
N ASP A 37 1.51 6.77 6.35
CA ASP A 37 1.98 6.54 7.72
C ASP A 37 2.59 5.13 7.86
N ALA A 38 1.97 4.11 7.27
CA ALA A 38 2.44 2.72 7.35
C ALA A 38 3.80 2.51 6.65
N VAL A 39 4.01 3.02 5.44
CA VAL A 39 5.31 2.91 4.74
C VAL A 39 6.38 3.76 5.41
N LYS A 40 6.00 4.85 6.08
CA LYS A 40 6.94 5.67 6.83
C LYS A 40 7.47 4.95 8.08
N GLU A 41 6.59 4.24 8.78
CA GLU A 41 6.92 3.54 10.03
C GLU A 41 7.48 2.13 9.80
N PHE A 42 6.88 1.37 8.87
CA PHE A 42 7.19 -0.05 8.64
C PHE A 42 7.79 -0.34 7.26
N GLY A 43 7.80 0.62 6.34
CA GLY A 43 8.20 0.39 4.95
C GLY A 43 9.68 0.09 4.73
N SER A 44 10.55 0.19 5.75
CA SER A 44 11.93 -0.32 5.65
C SER A 44 12.03 -1.82 5.90
N SER A 45 11.15 -2.38 6.73
CA SER A 45 11.16 -3.80 7.14
C SER A 45 10.06 -4.63 6.48
N ASN A 46 9.00 -3.99 5.96
CA ASN A 46 7.84 -4.65 5.38
C ASN A 46 7.64 -4.21 3.92
N PRO A 47 8.24 -4.92 2.96
CA PRO A 47 8.06 -4.62 1.53
C PRO A 47 6.60 -4.78 1.07
N GLY A 48 5.82 -5.66 1.71
CA GLY A 48 4.42 -5.90 1.36
C GLY A 48 3.53 -4.65 1.43
N ILE A 49 3.79 -3.72 2.35
CA ILE A 49 3.00 -2.48 2.49
C ILE A 49 3.12 -1.61 1.24
N TRP A 50 4.29 -1.60 0.60
CA TRP A 50 4.49 -0.88 -0.66
C TRP A 50 3.72 -1.52 -1.81
N ILE A 51 3.67 -2.86 -1.85
CA ILE A 51 2.91 -3.61 -2.86
C ILE A 51 1.41 -3.35 -2.71
N ASP A 52 0.88 -3.44 -1.49
CA ASP A 52 -0.52 -3.11 -1.21
C ASP A 52 -0.86 -1.66 -1.59
N TYR A 53 0.08 -0.73 -1.37
CA TYR A 53 -0.14 0.68 -1.74
C TYR A 53 -0.15 0.90 -3.25
N ILE A 54 0.79 0.30 -3.98
CA ILE A 54 0.82 0.33 -5.46
C ILE A 54 -0.46 -0.31 -6.01
N ARG A 55 -0.86 -1.45 -5.46
CA ARG A 55 -2.07 -2.17 -5.84
C ARG A 55 -3.32 -1.32 -5.62
N LEU A 56 -3.42 -0.60 -4.49
CA LEU A 56 -4.50 0.36 -4.27
C LEU A 56 -4.58 1.39 -5.41
N GLU A 57 -3.46 2.00 -5.77
CA GLU A 57 -3.42 3.03 -6.81
C GLU A 57 -3.75 2.49 -8.21
N SER A 58 -3.55 1.19 -8.45
CA SER A 58 -3.87 0.52 -9.71
C SER A 58 -5.29 -0.06 -9.78
N GLU A 59 -5.83 -0.60 -8.68
CA GLU A 59 -7.14 -1.25 -8.64
C GLU A 59 -8.29 -0.28 -8.30
N HIS A 60 -8.01 0.80 -7.58
CA HIS A 60 -9.05 1.71 -7.12
C HIS A 60 -9.54 2.63 -8.27
N PRO A 61 -10.86 2.87 -8.43
CA PRO A 61 -11.40 3.71 -9.50
C PRO A 61 -10.87 5.16 -9.48
N ASP A 62 -10.71 5.75 -8.30
CA ASP A 62 -10.02 7.04 -8.09
C ASP A 62 -8.48 6.95 -7.92
N GLY A 63 -7.89 5.79 -8.23
CA GLY A 63 -6.45 5.56 -8.18
C GLY A 63 -5.67 6.35 -9.23
N ASN A 64 -4.36 6.49 -9.05
CA ASN A 64 -3.51 7.13 -10.03
C ASN A 64 -2.27 6.27 -10.34
N ALA A 65 -2.20 5.76 -11.58
CA ALA A 65 -1.07 4.97 -12.06
C ALA A 65 0.28 5.73 -12.00
N GLU A 66 0.28 7.05 -12.14
CA GLU A 66 1.48 7.87 -11.97
C GLU A 66 1.94 7.88 -10.50
N SER A 67 1.00 7.85 -9.56
CA SER A 67 1.32 7.72 -8.14
C SER A 67 1.86 6.31 -7.84
N ALA A 68 1.33 5.27 -8.46
CA ALA A 68 1.83 3.90 -8.34
C ALA A 68 3.32 3.80 -8.72
N ALA A 69 3.71 4.39 -9.86
CA ALA A 69 5.11 4.44 -10.29
C ALA A 69 5.99 5.19 -9.28
N GLN A 70 5.53 6.35 -8.77
CA GLN A 70 6.26 7.11 -7.75
C GLN A 70 6.44 6.33 -6.45
N ILE A 71 5.41 5.60 -6.01
CA ILE A 71 5.47 4.74 -4.81
C ILE A 71 6.47 3.61 -5.02
N HIS A 72 6.50 2.98 -6.20
CA HIS A 72 7.49 1.96 -6.54
C HIS A 72 8.92 2.49 -6.44
N PHE A 73 9.21 3.66 -7.02
CA PHE A 73 10.53 4.29 -6.88
C PHE A 73 10.87 4.64 -5.44
N ARG A 74 9.90 5.07 -4.63
CA ARG A 74 10.13 5.32 -3.19
C ARG A 74 10.46 4.03 -2.43
N ALA A 75 9.76 2.94 -2.74
CA ALA A 75 10.02 1.63 -2.14
C ALA A 75 11.45 1.17 -2.41
N LEU A 76 11.89 1.21 -3.67
CA LEU A 76 13.26 0.86 -4.08
C LEU A 76 14.34 1.70 -3.37
N ARG A 77 14.03 2.95 -3.02
CA ARG A 77 14.95 3.85 -2.30
C ARG A 77 14.93 3.66 -0.80
N ARG A 78 13.85 3.09 -0.23
CA ARG A 78 13.66 2.93 1.21
C ARG A 78 14.01 1.52 1.69
N LEU A 79 13.80 0.54 0.83
CA LEU A 79 14.11 -0.86 1.05
C LEU A 79 15.56 -1.12 0.62
N GLU A 80 16.29 -1.87 1.43
CA GLU A 80 17.67 -2.25 1.16
C GLU A 80 17.87 -3.75 1.43
N GLY A 81 18.85 -4.36 0.77
CA GLY A 81 19.15 -5.79 0.90
C GLY A 81 17.96 -6.70 0.57
N GLU A 82 17.71 -7.69 1.42
CA GLU A 82 16.67 -8.72 1.21
C GLU A 82 15.25 -8.12 1.08
N ALA A 83 14.97 -7.00 1.75
CA ALA A 83 13.66 -6.36 1.68
C ALA A 83 13.39 -5.78 0.28
N ASN A 84 14.42 -5.27 -0.39
CA ASN A 84 14.32 -4.78 -1.75
C ASN A 84 14.10 -5.93 -2.75
N GLU A 85 14.84 -7.03 -2.59
CA GLU A 85 14.68 -8.23 -3.44
C GLU A 85 13.28 -8.85 -3.31
N LYS A 86 12.76 -8.92 -2.08
CA LYS A 86 11.38 -9.35 -1.81
C LYS A 86 10.37 -8.43 -2.47
N PHE A 87 10.55 -7.11 -2.35
CA PHE A 87 9.67 -6.14 -3.00
C PHE A 87 9.66 -6.28 -4.51
N VAL A 88 10.83 -6.35 -5.16
CA VAL A 88 10.91 -6.52 -6.62
C VAL A 88 10.22 -7.81 -7.04
N THR A 89 10.48 -8.92 -6.34
CA THR A 89 9.83 -10.21 -6.60
C THR A 89 8.30 -10.10 -6.50
N GLN A 90 7.79 -9.52 -5.40
CA GLN A 90 6.35 -9.34 -5.19
C GLN A 90 5.74 -8.39 -6.22
N HIS A 91 6.45 -7.33 -6.62
CA HIS A 91 5.98 -6.38 -7.62
C HIS A 91 5.94 -7.02 -9.01
N THR A 92 6.95 -7.80 -9.39
CA THR A 92 6.91 -8.55 -10.64
C THR A 92 5.74 -9.54 -10.65
N LEU A 93 5.49 -10.24 -9.55
CA LEU A 93 4.31 -11.13 -9.43
C LEU A 93 2.98 -10.37 -9.53
N LEU A 94 2.91 -9.16 -8.98
CA LEU A 94 1.77 -8.25 -9.12
C LEU A 94 1.56 -7.87 -10.59
N GLN A 95 2.63 -7.50 -11.31
CA GLN A 95 2.56 -7.08 -12.71
C GLN A 95 2.24 -8.22 -13.68
N THR A 96 2.71 -9.44 -13.39
CA THR A 96 2.43 -10.61 -14.23
C THR A 96 1.05 -11.23 -13.96
N GLY A 97 0.28 -10.71 -12.99
CA GLY A 97 -1.07 -11.18 -12.69
C GLY A 97 -1.12 -12.56 -12.02
N HIS A 98 -0.01 -13.04 -11.44
CA HIS A 98 0.05 -14.33 -10.76
C HIS A 98 -0.47 -14.30 -9.31
N ILE A 99 -0.92 -13.14 -8.84
CA ILE A 99 -1.59 -12.96 -7.55
C ILE A 99 -3.12 -13.06 -7.74
N ASN A 100 -3.62 -14.29 -7.95
CA ASN A 100 -5.05 -14.59 -7.79
C ASN A 100 -5.39 -14.85 -6.32
#